data_AF-A0A3D4D137-F1
#
_entry.id   AF-A0A3D4D137-F1
#
_cell.length_a   1.000
_cell.length_b   1.000
_cell.length_c   1.000
_cell.angle_alpha   90.00
_cell.angle_beta   90.00
_cell.angle_gamma   90.00
#
_symmetry.space_group_name_H-M   'P 1'
#
loop_
_entity.id
_entity.type
_entity.pdbx_description
1 polymer ?
#
loop_
_entity_poly.entity_id
_entity_poly.type
_entity_poly.pdbx_seq_one_letter_code
_entity_poly.pdbx_strand_id
1 'polypeptide(L)'
;GLMGHSWGAYQTSFIVTQTDLFSAAVAGAPLTDLMSMSVSVYWNSGGTNARIFAQSQGRMNKPFWQDAENYARNSPIHGLDTLNTPLLIAFGDKDGAVDWDQGIEMYNAARWAGKEDVVLLVYPGENHGLRQEENMVDYHYRVREWMAHFLKGKSENQWITEGKSFLEREKEKEDLKKKGTSQPSPKRPGPDSKGGSSSEKKAPSSSK
;
A
#
# COMPACT_ATOMS: atom_id res chain seq x y z
N GLY A 1 -3.84 -8.99 12.75
CA GLY A 1 -3.87 -8.65 11.32
C GLY A 1 -2.54 -8.98 10.69
N LEU A 2 -2.51 -9.20 9.38
CA LEU A 2 -1.31 -9.45 8.58
C LEU A 2 -1.09 -8.28 7.60
N MET A 3 0.16 -7.89 7.34
CA MET A 3 0.44 -6.86 6.36
C MET A 3 1.78 -7.11 5.67
N GLY A 4 1.81 -6.86 4.37
CA GLY A 4 3.04 -6.90 3.60
C GLY A 4 2.99 -5.97 2.39
N HIS A 5 4.16 -5.74 1.82
CA HIS A 5 4.33 -4.98 0.58
C HIS A 5 5.20 -5.77 -0.40
N SER A 6 4.92 -5.68 -1.70
CA SER A 6 5.67 -6.37 -2.76
C SER A 6 5.68 -7.89 -2.55
N TRP A 7 6.85 -8.54 -2.50
CA TRP A 7 6.95 -9.97 -2.16
C TRP A 7 6.32 -10.32 -0.80
N GLY A 8 6.37 -9.41 0.18
CA GLY A 8 5.68 -9.60 1.46
C GLY A 8 4.15 -9.52 1.30
N ALA A 9 3.65 -8.78 0.32
CA ALA A 9 2.23 -8.74 -0.02
C ALA A 9 1.79 -10.01 -0.75
N TYR A 10 2.64 -10.58 -1.62
CA TYR A 10 2.45 -11.93 -2.16
C TYR A 10 2.30 -12.95 -1.03
N GLN A 11 3.22 -12.95 -0.06
CA GLN A 11 3.12 -13.85 1.09
C GLN A 11 1.86 -13.59 1.91
N THR A 12 1.46 -12.32 2.04
CA THR A 12 0.24 -11.94 2.75
C THR A 12 -1.01 -12.52 2.08
N SER A 13 -1.20 -12.27 0.77
CA SER A 13 -2.34 -12.81 0.02
C SER A 13 -2.30 -14.33 -0.09
N PHE A 14 -1.11 -14.93 -0.19
CA PHE A 14 -0.96 -16.39 -0.14
C PHE A 14 -1.42 -16.94 1.20
N ILE A 15 -0.90 -16.45 2.32
CA ILE A 15 -1.21 -17.00 3.66
C ILE A 15 -2.72 -16.94 3.97
N VAL A 16 -3.39 -15.84 3.62
CA VAL A 16 -4.84 -15.68 3.90
C VAL A 16 -5.76 -16.46 2.96
N THR A 17 -5.23 -16.92 1.83
CA THR A 17 -5.95 -17.85 0.95
C THR A 17 -5.71 -19.31 1.37
N GLN A 18 -4.76 -19.58 2.27
CA GLN A 18 -4.49 -20.92 2.79
C GLN A 18 -4.99 -21.13 4.23
N THR A 19 -5.23 -20.06 4.99
CA THR A 19 -5.54 -20.12 6.43
C THR A 19 -6.45 -18.99 6.89
N ASP A 20 -7.18 -19.23 7.97
CA ASP A 20 -8.02 -18.22 8.66
C ASP A 20 -7.38 -17.71 9.97
N LEU A 21 -6.04 -17.75 10.06
CA LEU A 21 -5.31 -17.36 11.28
C LEU A 21 -5.40 -15.87 11.61
N PHE A 22 -5.70 -15.02 10.62
CA PHE A 22 -5.65 -13.57 10.76
C PHE A 22 -7.04 -12.96 10.62
N SER A 23 -7.40 -12.03 11.50
CA SER A 23 -8.72 -11.35 11.43
C SER A 23 -8.87 -10.35 10.27
N ALA A 24 -7.76 -9.90 9.68
CA ALA A 24 -7.72 -9.04 8.50
C ALA A 24 -6.30 -8.98 7.93
N ALA A 25 -6.19 -8.72 6.63
CA ALA A 25 -4.92 -8.54 5.93
C ALA A 25 -4.87 -7.29 5.05
N VAL A 26 -3.65 -6.77 4.84
CA VAL A 26 -3.34 -5.70 3.89
C VAL A 26 -2.17 -6.12 3.01
N ALA A 27 -2.39 -6.21 1.71
CA ALA A 27 -1.42 -6.58 0.71
C ALA A 27 -1.17 -5.39 -0.24
N GLY A 28 -0.05 -4.68 -0.06
CA GLY A 28 0.36 -3.59 -0.95
C GLY A 28 1.22 -4.11 -2.11
N ALA A 29 0.79 -3.92 -3.35
CA ALA A 29 1.41 -4.42 -4.56
C ALA A 29 1.69 -5.96 -4.56
N PRO A 30 0.69 -6.81 -4.25
CA PRO A 30 0.86 -8.26 -4.26
C PRO A 30 1.00 -8.83 -5.67
N LEU A 31 1.83 -9.87 -5.79
CA LEU A 31 1.80 -10.80 -6.91
C LEU A 31 0.70 -11.83 -6.60
N THR A 32 -0.23 -12.07 -7.53
CA THR A 32 -1.48 -12.84 -7.26
C THR A 32 -1.68 -13.97 -8.25
N ASP A 33 -1.25 -13.81 -9.49
CA ASP A 33 -1.11 -14.85 -10.51
C ASP A 33 0.35 -14.97 -10.92
N LEU A 34 1.04 -16.01 -10.43
CA LEU A 34 2.44 -16.22 -10.72
C LEU A 34 2.67 -16.68 -12.16
N MET A 35 1.67 -17.24 -12.86
CA MET A 35 1.82 -17.63 -14.26
C MET A 35 2.04 -16.40 -15.13
N SER A 36 1.10 -15.45 -15.08
CA SER A 36 1.16 -14.21 -15.84
C SER A 36 2.34 -13.34 -15.40
N MET A 37 2.55 -13.22 -14.08
CA MET A 37 3.61 -12.37 -13.53
C MET A 37 5.04 -12.90 -13.81
N SER A 38 5.23 -14.20 -13.97
CA SER A 38 6.58 -14.77 -14.14
C SER A 38 7.27 -14.41 -15.44
N VAL A 39 6.51 -14.08 -16.48
CA VAL A 39 7.04 -13.72 -17.80
C VAL A 39 6.73 -12.29 -18.21
N SER A 40 6.11 -11.51 -17.32
CA SER A 40 5.82 -10.10 -17.55
C SER A 40 7.09 -9.24 -17.57
N VAL A 41 6.92 -7.99 -18.02
CA VAL A 41 7.99 -6.99 -18.03
C VAL A 41 8.11 -6.35 -16.65
N TYR A 42 9.33 -6.27 -16.14
CA TYR A 42 9.68 -5.43 -15.00
C TYR A 42 9.98 -4.01 -15.52
N TRP A 43 8.93 -3.22 -15.72
CA TRP A 43 8.97 -1.91 -16.39
C TRP A 43 9.99 -0.92 -15.82
N ASN A 44 10.26 -0.95 -14.51
CA ASN A 44 11.27 -0.10 -13.87
C ASN A 44 12.69 -0.34 -14.41
N SER A 45 12.95 -1.52 -14.97
CA SER A 45 14.25 -1.89 -15.56
C SER A 45 14.19 -2.20 -17.06
N GLY A 46 12.98 -2.41 -17.60
CA GLY A 46 12.75 -2.89 -18.97
C GLY A 46 13.06 -4.38 -19.20
N GLY A 47 13.53 -5.11 -18.18
CA GLY A 47 13.83 -6.54 -18.25
C GLY A 47 12.62 -7.44 -18.00
N THR A 48 12.81 -8.76 -18.12
CA THR A 48 11.78 -9.77 -17.79
C THR A 48 11.77 -10.11 -16.30
N ASN A 49 10.58 -10.41 -15.76
CA ASN A 49 10.41 -10.99 -14.43
C ASN A 49 10.92 -12.43 -14.30
N ALA A 50 11.21 -13.13 -15.41
CA ALA A 50 11.59 -14.55 -15.40
C ALA A 50 12.74 -14.87 -14.45
N ARG A 51 13.74 -13.99 -14.33
CA ARG A 51 14.87 -14.18 -13.40
C ARG A 51 14.43 -14.17 -11.94
N ILE A 52 13.47 -13.32 -11.57
CA ILE A 52 12.96 -13.23 -10.20
C ILE A 52 12.29 -14.54 -9.79
N PHE A 53 11.50 -15.10 -10.70
CA PHE A 53 10.76 -16.34 -10.49
C PHE A 53 11.64 -17.59 -10.57
N ALA A 54 12.55 -17.66 -11.55
CA ALA A 54 13.41 -18.82 -11.72
C ALA A 54 14.46 -18.95 -10.61
N GLN A 55 15.07 -17.83 -10.16
CA GLN A 55 16.32 -17.87 -9.39
C GLN A 55 16.30 -17.04 -8.09
N SER A 56 15.49 -15.99 -7.99
CA SER A 56 15.57 -15.04 -6.87
C SER A 56 14.56 -15.38 -5.76
N GLN A 57 13.50 -14.59 -5.62
CA GLN A 57 12.51 -14.76 -4.56
C GLN A 57 11.60 -15.97 -4.82
N GLY A 58 11.27 -16.24 -6.10
CA GLY A 58 10.36 -17.33 -6.47
C GLY A 58 10.96 -18.73 -6.41
N ARG A 59 12.20 -18.92 -6.88
CA ARG A 59 12.90 -20.24 -6.91
C ARG A 59 12.04 -21.36 -7.51
N MET A 60 11.26 -21.05 -8.54
CA MET A 60 10.31 -21.97 -9.17
C MET A 60 10.99 -23.04 -10.03
N ASN A 61 12.29 -22.88 -10.32
CA ASN A 61 13.20 -23.79 -11.05
C ASN A 61 12.82 -24.11 -12.52
N LYS A 62 11.55 -24.12 -12.88
CA LYS A 62 11.02 -24.40 -14.22
C LYS A 62 10.07 -23.28 -14.64
N PRO A 63 9.90 -23.01 -15.94
CA PRO A 63 8.88 -22.09 -16.42
C PRO A 63 7.47 -22.68 -16.29
N PHE A 64 6.43 -21.83 -16.26
CA PHE A 64 5.06 -22.25 -15.97
C PHE A 64 4.50 -23.27 -16.97
N TRP A 65 4.89 -23.24 -18.25
CA TRP A 65 4.43 -24.23 -19.24
C TRP A 65 5.05 -25.63 -19.07
N GLN A 66 6.06 -25.79 -18.22
CA GLN A 66 6.64 -27.09 -17.87
C GLN A 66 6.27 -27.56 -16.45
N ASP A 67 5.70 -26.69 -15.63
CA ASP A 67 5.33 -26.97 -14.24
C ASP A 67 4.15 -26.11 -13.79
N ALA A 68 3.06 -26.18 -14.56
CA ALA A 68 1.88 -25.32 -14.35
C ALA A 68 1.28 -25.52 -12.96
N GLU A 69 1.29 -26.75 -12.43
CA GLU A 69 0.77 -27.05 -11.10
C GLU A 69 1.53 -26.30 -10.01
N ASN A 70 2.87 -26.21 -10.09
CA ASN A 70 3.65 -25.47 -9.10
C ASN A 70 3.33 -23.97 -9.13
N TYR A 71 3.09 -23.38 -10.30
CA TYR A 71 2.68 -21.98 -10.39
C TYR A 71 1.26 -21.77 -9.88
N ALA A 72 0.32 -22.65 -10.25
CA ALA A 72 -1.07 -22.58 -9.81
C ALA A 72 -1.16 -22.66 -8.27
N ARG A 73 -0.56 -23.69 -7.66
CA ARG A 73 -0.63 -23.89 -6.20
C ARG A 73 0.01 -22.76 -5.39
N ASN A 74 0.96 -22.02 -5.98
CA ASN A 74 1.61 -20.88 -5.34
C ASN A 74 0.95 -19.54 -5.69
N SER A 75 -0.05 -19.49 -6.57
CA SER A 75 -0.72 -18.24 -6.93
C SER A 75 -1.91 -18.00 -6.01
N PRO A 76 -1.93 -16.90 -5.22
CA PRO A 76 -3.03 -16.57 -4.31
C PRO A 76 -4.42 -16.61 -4.95
N ILE A 77 -4.54 -16.24 -6.24
CA ILE A 77 -5.83 -16.21 -6.95
C ILE A 77 -6.53 -17.57 -7.01
N HIS A 78 -5.81 -18.69 -6.92
CA HIS A 78 -6.40 -20.04 -6.92
C HIS A 78 -6.93 -20.47 -5.55
N GLY A 79 -6.64 -19.75 -4.47
CA GLY A 79 -7.14 -20.04 -3.13
C GLY A 79 -8.34 -19.20 -2.72
N LEU A 80 -9.13 -18.71 -3.69
CA LEU A 80 -10.30 -17.87 -3.41
C LEU A 80 -11.41 -18.63 -2.68
N ASP A 81 -11.62 -19.92 -2.94
CA ASP A 81 -12.66 -20.68 -2.23
C ASP A 81 -12.46 -20.67 -0.71
N THR A 82 -11.19 -20.69 -0.28
CA THR A 82 -10.76 -20.73 1.12
C THR A 82 -10.48 -19.35 1.73
N LEU A 83 -10.57 -18.27 0.96
CA LEU A 83 -10.38 -16.92 1.48
C LEU A 83 -11.57 -16.49 2.34
N ASN A 84 -11.43 -16.53 3.68
CA ASN A 84 -12.41 -15.96 4.61
C ASN A 84 -11.88 -14.74 5.37
N THR A 85 -10.56 -14.53 5.33
CA THR A 85 -9.94 -13.35 5.94
C THR A 85 -10.17 -12.12 5.07
N PRO A 86 -10.71 -11.01 5.61
CA PRO A 86 -10.81 -9.74 4.89
C PRO A 86 -9.46 -9.30 4.31
N LEU A 87 -9.44 -8.92 3.03
CA LEU A 87 -8.22 -8.54 2.32
C LEU A 87 -8.31 -7.15 1.67
N LEU A 88 -7.46 -6.22 2.14
CA LEU A 88 -7.23 -4.96 1.46
C LEU A 88 -6.04 -5.08 0.51
N ILE A 89 -6.23 -4.82 -0.77
CA ILE A 89 -5.21 -4.75 -1.80
C ILE A 89 -4.94 -3.27 -2.12
N ALA A 90 -3.68 -2.88 -2.28
CA ALA A 90 -3.34 -1.51 -2.65
C ALA A 90 -2.26 -1.45 -3.73
N PHE A 91 -2.45 -0.65 -4.77
CA PHE A 91 -1.51 -0.50 -5.88
C PHE A 91 -1.33 0.95 -6.33
N GLY A 92 -0.20 1.26 -6.92
CA GLY A 92 -0.06 2.39 -7.84
C GLY A 92 -0.34 1.95 -9.28
N ASP A 93 -1.06 2.75 -10.07
CA ASP A 93 -1.41 2.39 -11.47
C ASP A 93 -0.24 2.56 -12.48
N LYS A 94 0.92 3.00 -11.99
CA LYS A 94 2.20 3.06 -12.71
C LYS A 94 3.26 2.18 -12.04
N ASP A 95 2.84 1.17 -11.28
CA ASP A 95 3.76 0.22 -10.65
C ASP A 95 4.59 -0.50 -11.72
N GLY A 96 5.88 -0.18 -11.74
CA GLY A 96 6.82 -0.73 -12.70
C GLY A 96 7.54 -1.99 -12.22
N ALA A 97 7.22 -2.50 -11.03
CA ALA A 97 7.76 -3.75 -10.50
C ALA A 97 6.72 -4.86 -10.52
N VAL A 98 5.48 -4.58 -10.13
CA VAL A 98 4.34 -5.50 -10.17
C VAL A 98 3.20 -4.82 -10.91
N ASP A 99 2.78 -5.38 -12.05
CA ASP A 99 1.67 -4.79 -12.80
C ASP A 99 0.40 -4.78 -11.93
N TRP A 100 -0.26 -3.63 -11.85
CA TRP A 100 -1.46 -3.45 -11.01
C TRP A 100 -2.64 -4.31 -11.49
N ASP A 101 -2.59 -4.81 -12.72
CA ASP A 101 -3.51 -5.84 -13.23
C ASP A 101 -3.56 -7.08 -12.32
N GLN A 102 -2.48 -7.42 -11.62
CA GLN A 102 -2.47 -8.47 -10.58
C GLN A 102 -3.49 -8.18 -9.46
N GLY A 103 -3.61 -6.91 -9.06
CA GLY A 103 -4.62 -6.48 -8.09
C GLY A 103 -6.03 -6.51 -8.67
N ILE A 104 -6.20 -6.13 -9.93
CA ILE A 104 -7.49 -6.15 -10.63
C ILE A 104 -8.01 -7.58 -10.78
N GLU A 105 -7.17 -8.50 -11.27
CA GLU A 105 -7.50 -9.91 -11.45
C GLU A 105 -7.97 -10.53 -10.13
N MET A 106 -7.19 -10.35 -9.06
CA MET A 106 -7.53 -10.86 -7.73
C MET A 106 -8.84 -10.25 -7.19
N TYR A 107 -9.02 -8.94 -7.31
CA TYR A 107 -10.23 -8.26 -6.85
C TYR A 107 -11.47 -8.75 -7.60
N ASN A 108 -11.43 -8.78 -8.94
CA ASN A 108 -12.56 -9.22 -9.75
C ASN A 108 -12.87 -10.71 -9.55
N ALA A 109 -11.85 -11.55 -9.44
CA ALA A 109 -12.02 -12.96 -9.16
C ALA A 109 -12.62 -13.20 -7.76
N ALA A 110 -12.18 -12.45 -6.75
CA ALA A 110 -12.75 -12.50 -5.40
C ALA A 110 -14.25 -12.12 -5.40
N ARG A 111 -14.60 -11.05 -6.12
CA ARG A 111 -16.00 -10.61 -6.31
C ARG A 111 -16.83 -11.70 -7.00
N TRP A 112 -16.29 -12.33 -8.03
CA TRP A 112 -16.96 -13.44 -8.72
C TRP A 112 -17.15 -14.65 -7.79
N ALA A 113 -16.17 -14.94 -6.93
CA ALA A 113 -16.24 -15.97 -5.90
C ALA A 113 -17.13 -15.60 -4.68
N GLY A 114 -17.84 -14.46 -4.72
CA GLY A 114 -18.72 -14.02 -3.64
C GLY A 114 -18.00 -13.55 -2.39
N LYS A 115 -16.72 -13.16 -2.49
CA LYS A 115 -15.96 -12.59 -1.37
C LYS A 115 -16.19 -11.09 -1.28
N GLU A 116 -17.01 -10.69 -0.33
CA GLU A 116 -17.44 -9.29 -0.16
C GLU A 116 -16.40 -8.44 0.59
N ASP A 117 -15.64 -9.05 1.50
CA ASP A 117 -14.61 -8.37 2.31
C ASP A 117 -13.25 -8.24 1.62
N VAL A 118 -13.26 -7.97 0.30
CA VAL A 118 -12.05 -7.72 -0.48
C VAL A 118 -12.15 -6.33 -1.12
N VAL A 119 -11.19 -5.46 -0.82
CA VAL A 119 -11.16 -4.08 -1.31
C VAL A 119 -9.87 -3.83 -2.09
N LEU A 120 -9.96 -3.13 -3.22
CA LEU A 120 -8.83 -2.67 -4.01
C LEU A 120 -8.72 -1.14 -3.95
N LEU A 121 -7.60 -0.64 -3.44
CA LEU A 121 -7.20 0.76 -3.49
C LEU A 121 -6.20 0.96 -4.64
N VAL A 122 -6.47 1.95 -5.48
CA VAL A 122 -5.57 2.33 -6.58
C VAL A 122 -5.19 3.79 -6.42
N TYR A 123 -3.89 4.06 -6.47
CA TYR A 123 -3.30 5.39 -6.35
C TYR A 123 -2.78 5.85 -7.73
N PRO A 124 -3.50 6.75 -8.43
CA PRO A 124 -3.11 7.18 -9.76
C PRO A 124 -1.76 7.92 -9.78
N GLY A 125 -0.92 7.58 -10.74
CA GLY A 125 0.41 8.14 -10.95
C GLY A 125 1.50 7.62 -10.01
N GLU A 126 1.16 6.72 -9.08
CA GLU A 126 2.14 6.11 -8.16
C GLU A 126 2.78 4.86 -8.78
N ASN A 127 4.06 4.67 -8.47
CA ASN A 127 4.82 3.48 -8.86
C ASN A 127 4.71 2.42 -7.73
N HIS A 128 5.69 1.52 -7.64
CA HIS A 128 5.70 0.38 -6.72
C HIS A 128 5.57 0.77 -5.26
N GLY A 129 6.10 1.92 -4.87
CA GLY A 129 5.87 2.52 -3.55
C GLY A 129 5.29 3.92 -3.71
N LEU A 130 4.37 4.28 -2.82
CA LEU A 130 3.76 5.61 -2.80
C LEU A 130 4.83 6.67 -2.47
N ARG A 131 4.85 7.76 -3.22
CA ARG A 131 5.81 8.88 -3.06
C ARG A 131 5.15 10.22 -2.87
N GLN A 132 3.93 10.43 -3.37
CA GLN A 132 3.21 11.67 -3.12
C GLN A 132 2.71 11.67 -1.67
N GLU A 133 2.98 12.74 -0.94
CA GLU A 133 2.65 12.85 0.49
C GLU A 133 1.17 12.61 0.76
N GLU A 134 0.30 13.21 -0.06
CA GLU A 134 -1.15 13.04 0.04
C GLU A 134 -1.59 11.57 -0.07
N ASN A 135 -0.95 10.80 -0.96
CA ASN A 135 -1.24 9.38 -1.15
C ASN A 135 -0.69 8.52 -0.01
N MET A 136 0.52 8.80 0.47
CA MET A 136 1.09 8.13 1.64
C MET A 136 0.20 8.32 2.88
N VAL A 137 -0.24 9.56 3.11
CA VAL A 137 -1.12 9.89 4.22
C VAL A 137 -2.46 9.16 4.08
N ASP A 138 -3.13 9.25 2.93
CA ASP A 138 -4.40 8.54 2.69
C ASP A 138 -4.25 7.03 2.91
N TYR A 139 -3.22 6.40 2.34
CA TYR A 139 -2.97 4.97 2.50
C TYR A 139 -2.85 4.55 3.97
N HIS A 140 -2.07 5.29 4.77
CA HIS A 140 -1.94 4.98 6.19
C HIS A 140 -3.25 5.16 6.96
N TYR A 141 -4.07 6.15 6.61
CA TYR A 141 -5.41 6.31 7.19
C TYR A 141 -6.33 5.14 6.82
N ARG A 142 -6.41 4.77 5.54
CA ARG A 142 -7.23 3.64 5.04
C ARG A 142 -6.82 2.33 5.71
N VAL A 143 -5.52 2.07 5.81
CA VAL A 143 -4.97 0.90 6.48
C VAL A 143 -5.36 0.85 7.95
N ARG A 144 -5.24 1.99 8.66
CA ARG A 144 -5.60 2.08 10.07
C ARG A 144 -7.09 1.84 10.28
N GLU A 145 -7.92 2.40 9.41
CA GLU A 145 -9.38 2.25 9.41
C GLU A 145 -9.80 0.80 9.12
N TRP A 146 -9.22 0.18 8.09
CA TRP A 146 -9.41 -1.23 7.76
C TRP A 146 -9.09 -2.14 8.93
N MET A 147 -7.91 -1.97 9.53
CA MET A 147 -7.50 -2.76 10.69
C MET A 147 -8.40 -2.49 11.90
N ALA A 148 -8.81 -1.25 12.14
CA ALA A 148 -9.72 -0.93 13.24
C ALA A 148 -11.10 -1.58 13.08
N HIS A 149 -11.64 -1.60 11.85
CA HIS A 149 -12.91 -2.22 11.52
C HIS A 149 -12.91 -3.70 11.92
N PHE A 150 -11.96 -4.48 11.41
CA PHE A 150 -11.95 -5.93 11.60
C PHE A 150 -11.28 -6.43 12.88
N LEU A 151 -10.30 -5.72 13.46
CA LEU A 151 -9.62 -6.18 14.69
C LEU A 151 -10.28 -5.67 15.96
N LYS A 152 -10.97 -4.53 15.91
CA LYS A 152 -11.54 -3.89 17.11
C LYS A 152 -13.06 -3.79 17.07
N GLY A 153 -13.72 -4.22 16.00
CA GLY A 153 -15.15 -3.99 15.77
C GLY A 153 -15.48 -2.49 15.74
N LYS A 154 -14.51 -1.64 15.41
CA LYS A 154 -14.63 -0.18 15.43
C LYS A 154 -14.50 0.35 14.02
N SER A 155 -15.61 0.55 13.33
CA SER A 155 -15.91 1.75 12.52
C SER A 155 -17.08 1.51 11.58
N GLU A 156 -17.95 2.51 11.48
CA GLU A 156 -18.95 2.66 10.40
C GLU A 156 -18.32 3.32 9.16
N ASN A 157 -17.11 2.88 8.77
CA ASN A 157 -16.45 3.46 7.61
C ASN A 157 -17.09 2.92 6.33
N GLN A 158 -18.07 3.66 5.80
CA GLN A 158 -18.84 3.27 4.61
C GLN A 158 -17.97 2.89 3.42
N TRP A 159 -16.77 3.49 3.27
CA TRP A 159 -15.87 3.14 2.18
C TRP A 159 -15.41 1.68 2.19
N ILE A 160 -15.42 1.00 3.36
CA ILE A 160 -15.04 -0.41 3.50
C ILE A 160 -16.13 -1.32 2.94
N THR A 161 -17.40 -1.03 3.23
CA THR A 161 -18.54 -1.89 2.89
C THR A 161 -19.21 -1.53 1.58
N GLU A 162 -19.28 -0.24 1.25
CA GLU A 162 -19.98 0.29 0.07
C GLU A 162 -19.00 0.64 -1.06
N GLY A 163 -17.70 0.68 -0.77
CA GLY A 163 -16.70 1.21 -1.68
C GLY A 163 -16.81 2.72 -1.86
N LYS A 164 -16.03 3.26 -2.80
CA LYS A 164 -16.12 4.67 -3.22
C LYS A 164 -15.79 4.77 -4.70
N SER A 165 -16.70 5.34 -5.48
CA SER A 165 -16.46 5.52 -6.91
C SER A 165 -15.35 6.54 -7.17
N PHE A 166 -14.73 6.46 -8.36
CA PHE A 166 -13.73 7.43 -8.79
C PHE A 166 -14.27 8.87 -8.75
N LEU A 167 -15.51 9.09 -9.18
CA LEU A 167 -16.14 10.41 -9.19
C LEU A 167 -16.34 10.99 -7.79
N GLU A 168 -16.77 10.16 -6.84
CA GLU A 168 -16.90 10.57 -5.43
C GLU A 168 -15.54 10.88 -4.81
N ARG A 169 -14.50 10.16 -5.22
CA ARG A 169 -13.13 10.41 -4.77
C ARG A 169 -12.58 11.73 -5.32
N GLU A 170 -12.79 12.02 -6.60
CA GLU A 170 -12.36 13.30 -7.19
C GLU A 170 -13.07 14.49 -6.52
N LYS A 171 -14.39 14.37 -6.29
CA LYS A 171 -15.15 15.39 -5.55
C LYS A 171 -14.60 15.61 -4.13
N GLU A 172 -14.28 14.54 -3.41
CA GLU A 172 -13.66 14.65 -2.08
C GLU A 172 -12.31 15.37 -2.13
N LYS A 173 -11.45 15.04 -3.10
CA LYS A 173 -10.15 15.73 -3.27
C LYS A 173 -10.34 17.22 -3.53
N GLU A 174 -11.30 17.60 -4.38
CA GLU A 174 -11.64 19.00 -4.61
C GLU A 174 -12.12 19.70 -3.33
N ASP A 175 -12.98 19.05 -2.56
CA ASP A 175 -13.51 19.60 -1.31
C ASP A 175 -12.42 19.76 -0.24
N LEU A 176 -11.48 18.81 -0.17
CA LEU A 176 -10.29 18.90 0.70
C LEU A 176 -9.38 20.06 0.28
N LYS A 177 -9.14 20.25 -1.02
CA LYS A 177 -8.38 21.40 -1.54
C LYS A 177 -9.03 22.72 -1.18
N LYS A 178 -10.35 22.86 -1.37
CA LYS A 178 -11.14 24.05 -0.99
C LYS A 178 -11.03 24.36 0.51
N LYS A 179 -11.14 23.33 1.36
CA LYS A 179 -10.97 23.47 2.83
C LYS A 179 -9.54 23.87 3.21
N GLY A 180 -8.52 23.28 2.58
CA GLY A 180 -7.11 23.61 2.80
C GLY A 180 -6.75 25.04 2.39
N THR A 181 -7.36 25.58 1.33
CA THR A 181 -7.19 26.98 0.92
C THR A 181 -7.91 28.00 1.80
N SER A 182 -8.80 27.55 2.70
CA SER A 182 -9.61 28.43 3.57
C SER A 182 -9.05 28.64 4.98
N GLN A 183 -7.95 27.96 5.35
CA GLN A 183 -7.26 28.22 6.61
C GLN A 183 -6.07 29.17 6.39
N PRO A 184 -6.01 30.33 7.09
CA PRO A 184 -4.83 31.18 7.01
C PRO A 184 -3.64 30.44 7.60
N SER A 185 -2.51 30.45 6.89
CA SER A 185 -1.26 29.85 7.32
C SER A 185 -0.90 30.35 8.73
N PRO A 186 -0.51 29.48 9.68
CA PRO A 186 -0.04 29.93 10.97
C PRO A 186 1.18 30.83 10.75
N LYS A 187 1.08 32.09 11.19
CA LYS A 187 2.19 33.04 11.17
C LYS A 187 3.37 32.41 11.90
N ARG A 188 4.49 32.19 11.19
CA ARG A 188 5.77 31.89 11.85
C ARG A 188 6.04 32.98 12.88
N PRO A 189 6.37 32.65 14.15
CA PRO A 189 6.87 33.64 15.08
C PRO A 189 8.13 34.27 14.47
N GLY A 190 8.12 35.60 14.32
CA GLY A 190 9.31 36.34 13.92
C GLY A 190 10.39 36.21 15.01
N PRO A 191 11.68 36.38 14.67
CA PRO A 191 12.74 36.34 15.66
C PRO A 191 12.53 37.47 16.67
N ASP A 192 12.37 37.10 17.94
CA ASP A 192 12.23 38.05 19.04
C ASP A 192 13.48 38.95 19.12
N SER A 193 13.31 40.20 18.72
CA SER A 193 14.24 41.29 19.03
C SER A 193 13.95 41.82 20.44
N LYS A 194 14.66 41.28 21.43
CA LYS A 194 14.89 41.91 22.74
C LYS A 194 16.30 41.52 23.17
N GLY A 195 17.20 42.39 23.61
CA GLY A 195 17.18 43.79 23.95
C GLY A 195 18.56 44.07 24.56
N GLY A 196 19.13 45.23 24.29
CA GLY A 196 20.44 45.60 24.81
C GLY A 196 20.44 45.66 26.34
N SER A 197 21.53 45.20 26.94
CA SER A 197 21.97 45.62 28.27
C SER A 197 23.47 45.84 28.22
N SER A 198 23.85 47.09 28.48
CA SER A 198 25.19 47.62 28.61
C SER A 198 25.66 47.55 30.07
N SER A 199 26.99 47.62 30.23
CA SER A 199 27.83 47.63 31.45
C SER A 199 28.17 46.23 31.98
N GLU A 200 29.42 45.88 32.29
CA GLU A 200 30.50 46.68 32.86
C GLU A 200 31.87 46.03 32.54
N LYS A 201 32.84 46.81 32.05
CA LYS A 201 34.24 46.38 31.92
C LYS A 201 34.93 46.52 33.28
N LYS A 202 35.46 45.42 33.80
CA LYS A 202 36.58 45.45 34.76
C LYS A 202 37.72 44.57 34.22
N ALA A 203 38.89 45.18 34.14
CA ALA A 203 40.20 44.54 33.96
C ALA A 203 41.13 45.17 35.02
N PRO A 204 42.36 44.67 35.22
CA PRO A 204 42.82 43.27 35.26
C PRO A 204 43.55 42.98 36.60
N SER A 205 43.90 41.73 36.89
CA SER A 205 45.04 41.45 37.78
C SER A 205 45.83 40.24 37.31
N SER A 206 47.14 40.44 37.29
CA SER A 206 48.21 39.61 36.75
C SER A 206 48.80 38.62 37.77
N SER A 207 49.62 37.71 37.25
CA SER A 207 50.62 36.83 37.90
C SER A 207 50.05 35.55 38.56
N LYS A 208 50.62 34.35 38.37
CA LYS A 208 51.89 33.86 37.80
C LYS A 208 51.64 32.62 36.94
#